data_AF-A0A6N6MM77-F1
#
_entry.id   AF-A0A6N6MM77-F1
#
_cell.length_a   1.000
_cell.length_b   1.000
_cell.length_c   1.000
_cell.angle_alpha   90.00
_cell.angle_beta   90.00
_cell.angle_gamma   90.00
#
_symmetry.space_group_name_H-M   'P 1'
#
loop_
_entity.id
_entity.type
_entity.pdbx_description
1 polymer ?
#
loop_
_entity_poly.entity_id
_entity_poly.type
_entity_poly.pdbx_seq_one_letter_code
_entity_poly.pdbx_strand_id
1 'polypeptide(L)'
;MKLKYVALIVFVVILAVIAVPVSNYFLKGKIEKALANLPKHVSVETKNIEVDITSGTMAFEGIDVIIHDTISNETDLKLKLNAILVRDVDYMDFIFSNILNIKEVDLDAPKMVYYKQGKKKKPSGPYNASQSPEININRVNIEDGNAQVLDQQTDSLLFEVKHFKIKLQDVSHTPDVSHRIPVTFHDFNITADGVRLNVGNFDRLFIDNVHIEDQVVVINKLHLKTMYSKKELSKHIKTERDHLDLKLDSLTLDNIDFGYKNDTIFYFSTQKSKLHHLDLEVYRDKLVADDHSIKLLYSQMLRDLKFDLDVAELEVVDSRISYKERVNHRIVPGEIFFTEFNATMKNISNTYPEGGKTEIKTTSKFMDEALLKTDCEFDVNNVYDRFLFKGNLGKFHAVNMNQFLVPNLNVKFKGILYHTYFTIDGTANHSSIHLKTKFDGLHVSILRNHKHHHKKNRVLSAIANIFVSKTSKKGDSPFAEAVRHNVKRDKTKSVFNFLWLNVKDGLIHAKN
;
A
#
# COMPACT_ATOMS: atom_id res chain seq x y z
N MET A 1 -32.92 70.86 19.37
CA MET A 1 -31.92 69.99 18.70
C MET A 1 -32.06 68.51 19.05
N LYS A 2 -32.22 68.10 20.32
CA LYS A 2 -32.19 66.67 20.73
C LYS A 2 -33.23 65.73 20.06
N LEU A 3 -34.46 66.20 19.80
CA LEU A 3 -35.54 65.33 19.27
C LEU A 3 -35.32 64.88 17.80
N LYS A 4 -34.69 65.73 16.96
CA LYS A 4 -34.39 65.39 15.56
C LYS A 4 -33.30 64.32 15.45
N TYR A 5 -32.31 64.36 16.33
CA TYR A 5 -31.27 63.32 16.40
C TYR A 5 -31.82 62.00 16.93
N VAL A 6 -32.72 62.04 17.94
CA VAL A 6 -33.39 60.82 18.43
C VAL A 6 -34.29 60.21 17.37
N ALA A 7 -35.07 61.01 16.64
CA ALA A 7 -35.90 60.53 15.54
C ALA A 7 -35.06 59.95 14.38
N LEU A 8 -33.92 60.56 14.06
CA LEU A 8 -32.98 60.05 13.07
C LEU A 8 -32.37 58.69 13.51
N ILE A 9 -31.98 58.56 14.77
CA ILE A 9 -31.44 57.30 15.32
C ILE A 9 -32.51 56.20 15.29
N VAL A 10 -33.74 56.50 15.73
CA VAL A 10 -34.85 55.53 15.69
C VAL A 10 -35.18 55.14 14.25
N PHE A 11 -35.17 56.09 13.31
CA PHE A 11 -35.37 55.82 11.90
C PHE A 11 -34.27 54.91 11.33
N VAL A 12 -33.00 55.20 11.62
CA VAL A 12 -31.85 54.36 11.20
C VAL A 12 -31.95 52.95 11.79
N VAL A 13 -32.36 52.82 13.05
CA VAL A 13 -32.55 51.51 13.69
C VAL A 13 -33.70 50.74 13.05
N ILE A 14 -34.85 51.38 12.79
CA ILE A 14 -35.98 50.73 12.08
C ILE A 14 -35.56 50.31 10.67
N LEU A 15 -34.81 51.16 9.97
CA LEU A 15 -34.31 50.87 8.63
C LEU A 15 -33.33 49.70 8.66
N ALA A 16 -32.45 49.62 9.65
CA ALA A 16 -31.56 48.49 9.87
C ALA A 16 -32.35 47.20 10.18
N VAL A 17 -33.37 47.26 11.04
CA VAL A 17 -34.22 46.12 11.41
C VAL A 17 -35.01 45.58 10.21
N ILE A 18 -35.48 46.44 9.29
CA ILE A 18 -36.16 46.01 8.06
C ILE A 18 -35.14 45.55 6.99
N ALA A 19 -33.97 46.18 6.93
CA ALA A 19 -32.95 45.85 5.94
C ALA A 19 -32.39 44.43 6.10
N VAL A 20 -32.28 43.92 7.34
CA VAL A 20 -31.79 42.56 7.60
C VAL A 20 -32.64 41.46 6.95
N PRO A 21 -33.95 41.31 7.25
CA PRO A 21 -34.78 40.26 6.64
C PRO A 21 -34.93 40.42 5.13
N VAL A 22 -34.95 41.66 4.62
CA VAL A 22 -34.94 41.94 3.17
C VAL A 22 -33.64 41.45 2.53
N SER A 23 -32.49 41.74 3.16
CA SER A 23 -31.17 41.30 2.67
C SER A 23 -31.04 39.79 2.66
N ASN A 24 -31.50 39.10 3.71
CA ASN A 24 -31.54 37.64 3.77
C ASN A 24 -32.38 37.04 2.63
N TYR A 25 -33.56 37.62 2.35
CA TYR A 25 -34.42 37.21 1.24
C TYR A 25 -33.72 37.37 -0.12
N PHE A 26 -33.08 38.51 -0.37
CA PHE A 26 -32.35 38.75 -1.61
C PHE A 26 -31.13 37.83 -1.77
N LEU A 27 -30.39 37.58 -0.68
CA LEU A 27 -29.21 36.71 -0.70
C LEU A 27 -29.61 35.26 -0.98
N LYS A 28 -30.66 34.75 -0.30
CA LYS A 28 -31.26 33.44 -0.60
C LYS A 28 -31.66 33.32 -2.06
N GLY A 29 -32.39 34.30 -2.60
CA GLY A 29 -32.81 34.28 -4.00
C GLY A 29 -31.65 34.35 -5.00
N LYS A 30 -30.53 35.01 -4.65
CA LYS A 30 -29.30 34.98 -5.48
C LYS A 30 -28.64 33.60 -5.46
N ILE A 31 -28.57 32.95 -4.30
CA ILE A 31 -28.01 31.60 -4.15
C ILE A 31 -28.85 30.60 -4.96
N GLU A 32 -30.17 30.62 -4.83
CA GLU A 32 -31.08 29.75 -5.58
C GLU A 32 -30.92 29.93 -7.11
N LYS A 33 -30.81 31.18 -7.59
CA LYS A 33 -30.53 31.46 -9.01
C LYS A 33 -29.15 30.97 -9.46
N ALA A 34 -28.14 31.06 -8.60
CA ALA A 34 -26.80 30.57 -8.91
C ALA A 34 -26.80 29.04 -9.05
N LEU A 35 -27.48 28.33 -8.15
CA LEU A 35 -27.67 26.88 -8.21
C LEU A 35 -28.46 26.45 -9.46
N ALA A 36 -29.48 27.22 -9.86
CA ALA A 36 -30.26 26.95 -11.07
C ALA A 36 -29.50 27.19 -12.38
N ASN A 37 -28.43 28.01 -12.36
CA ASN A 37 -27.64 28.38 -13.54
C ASN A 37 -26.33 27.58 -13.67
N LEU A 38 -26.21 26.44 -12.99
CA LEU A 38 -25.05 25.57 -13.11
C LEU A 38 -24.94 24.96 -14.53
N PRO A 39 -23.74 24.54 -14.97
CA PRO A 39 -23.55 23.86 -16.24
C PRO A 39 -24.48 22.64 -16.39
N LYS A 40 -24.99 22.35 -17.60
CA LYS A 40 -25.96 21.26 -17.85
C LYS A 40 -25.55 19.87 -17.37
N HIS A 41 -24.26 19.63 -17.15
CA HIS A 41 -23.72 18.36 -16.67
C HIS A 41 -23.63 18.27 -15.14
N VAL A 42 -24.00 19.34 -14.42
CA VAL A 42 -24.04 19.41 -12.96
C VAL A 42 -25.46 19.72 -12.54
N SER A 43 -26.02 18.90 -11.66
CA SER A 43 -27.30 19.14 -11.02
C SER A 43 -27.11 19.19 -9.52
N VAL A 44 -27.72 20.21 -8.88
CA VAL A 44 -27.70 20.42 -7.44
C VAL A 44 -29.13 20.67 -6.99
N GLU A 45 -29.61 19.85 -6.07
CA GLU A 45 -30.90 20.01 -5.41
C GLU A 45 -30.68 20.22 -3.92
N THR A 46 -31.45 21.11 -3.30
CA THR A 46 -31.43 21.40 -1.87
C THR A 46 -32.86 21.45 -1.33
N LYS A 47 -33.10 20.92 -0.12
CA LYS A 47 -34.44 20.98 0.51
C LYS A 47 -34.73 22.34 1.10
N ASN A 48 -33.73 22.93 1.74
CA ASN A 48 -33.85 24.23 2.40
C ASN A 48 -32.52 24.97 2.33
N ILE A 49 -32.62 26.30 2.28
CA ILE A 49 -31.50 27.23 2.37
C ILE A 49 -31.90 28.32 3.36
N GLU A 50 -31.10 28.45 4.41
CA GLU A 50 -31.22 29.49 5.42
C GLU A 50 -30.00 30.39 5.37
N VAL A 51 -30.23 31.69 5.50
CA VAL A 51 -29.20 32.70 5.38
C VAL A 51 -29.43 33.76 6.45
N ASP A 52 -28.37 34.08 7.18
CA ASP A 52 -28.31 35.19 8.10
C ASP A 52 -27.10 36.07 7.79
N ILE A 53 -27.36 37.19 7.13
CA ILE A 53 -26.35 38.17 6.74
C ILE A 53 -25.69 38.85 7.95
N THR A 54 -26.33 38.87 9.12
CA THR A 54 -25.80 39.55 10.31
C THR A 54 -24.73 38.73 11.00
N SER A 55 -24.92 37.41 11.07
CA SER A 55 -23.93 36.48 11.60
C SER A 55 -22.98 35.93 10.52
N GLY A 56 -23.23 36.24 9.24
CA GLY A 56 -22.46 35.66 8.14
C GLY A 56 -22.73 34.17 7.93
N THR A 57 -23.88 33.66 8.40
CA THR A 57 -24.16 32.22 8.42
C THR A 57 -25.04 31.80 7.24
N MET A 58 -24.68 30.70 6.59
CA MET A 58 -25.50 30.03 5.58
C MET A 58 -25.63 28.55 5.92
N ALA A 59 -26.86 28.05 5.96
CA ALA A 59 -27.16 26.64 6.17
C ALA A 59 -27.91 26.09 4.95
N PHE A 60 -27.43 24.96 4.45
CA PHE A 60 -28.06 24.20 3.38
C PHE A 60 -28.48 22.86 3.95
N GLU A 61 -29.70 22.41 3.70
CA GLU A 61 -30.21 21.14 4.20
C GLU A 61 -30.64 20.22 3.06
N GLY A 62 -30.34 18.93 3.19
CA GLY A 62 -30.65 17.88 2.23
C GLY A 62 -30.12 18.21 0.84
N ILE A 63 -28.79 18.13 0.68
CA ILE A 63 -28.12 18.45 -0.58
C ILE A 63 -27.94 17.16 -1.39
N ASP A 64 -28.34 17.21 -2.65
CA ASP A 64 -28.13 16.16 -3.64
C ASP A 64 -27.40 16.74 -4.86
N VAL A 65 -26.18 16.27 -5.13
CA VAL A 65 -25.35 16.67 -6.27
C VAL A 65 -25.13 15.48 -7.19
N ILE A 66 -25.42 15.66 -8.49
CA ILE A 66 -25.12 14.68 -9.53
C ILE A 66 -24.35 15.35 -10.65
N ILE A 67 -23.18 14.78 -10.97
CA ILE A 67 -22.34 15.20 -12.09
C ILE A 67 -22.37 14.10 -13.15
N HIS A 68 -22.68 14.50 -14.38
CA HIS A 68 -22.67 13.65 -15.57
C HIS A 68 -21.41 13.90 -16.40
N ASP A 69 -20.94 12.87 -17.09
CA ASP A 69 -19.90 13.01 -18.10
C ASP A 69 -20.40 13.83 -19.29
N THR A 70 -19.58 14.76 -19.77
CA THR A 70 -19.97 15.68 -20.85
C THR A 70 -20.09 15.01 -22.22
N ILE A 71 -19.55 13.80 -22.39
CA ILE A 71 -19.54 13.05 -23.65
C ILE A 71 -20.56 11.91 -23.60
N SER A 72 -20.51 11.03 -22.59
CA SER A 72 -21.40 9.87 -22.48
C SER A 72 -22.75 10.18 -21.82
N ASN A 73 -22.86 11.32 -21.12
CA ASN A 73 -24.02 11.71 -20.31
C ASN A 73 -24.35 10.73 -19.16
N GLU A 74 -23.48 9.76 -18.90
CA GLU A 74 -23.59 8.85 -17.76
C GLU A 74 -23.17 9.57 -16.48
N THR A 75 -23.65 9.09 -15.33
CA THR A 75 -23.29 9.69 -14.04
C THR A 75 -21.84 9.37 -13.67
N ASP A 76 -21.04 10.42 -13.47
CA ASP A 76 -19.64 10.32 -13.00
C ASP A 76 -19.57 10.38 -11.47
N LEU A 77 -20.36 11.24 -10.83
CA LEU A 77 -20.33 11.45 -9.39
C LEU A 77 -21.73 11.70 -8.83
N LYS A 78 -22.01 11.06 -7.69
CA LYS A 78 -23.17 11.36 -6.83
C LYS A 78 -22.64 11.76 -5.46
N LEU A 79 -23.09 12.88 -4.93
CA LEU A 79 -22.77 13.35 -3.59
C LEU A 79 -24.07 13.75 -2.90
N LYS A 80 -24.34 13.15 -1.73
CA LYS A 80 -25.47 13.51 -0.88
C LYS A 80 -24.97 14.02 0.45
N LEU A 81 -25.56 15.06 1.01
CA LEU A 81 -25.23 15.54 2.36
C LEU A 81 -26.50 15.83 3.15
N ASN A 82 -26.45 15.62 4.46
CA ASN A 82 -27.54 16.03 5.34
C ASN A 82 -27.59 17.56 5.44
N ALA A 83 -26.45 18.18 5.68
CA ALA A 83 -26.33 19.63 5.78
C ALA A 83 -24.94 20.13 5.39
N ILE A 84 -24.89 21.38 4.95
CA ILE A 84 -23.67 22.19 4.87
C ILE A 84 -23.91 23.45 5.68
N LEU A 85 -23.02 23.74 6.62
CA LEU A 85 -23.07 24.93 7.43
C LEU A 85 -21.82 25.77 7.23
N VAL A 86 -22.00 26.96 6.70
CA VAL A 86 -20.95 27.95 6.49
C VAL A 86 -21.17 29.06 7.53
N ARG A 87 -20.19 29.31 8.39
CA ARG A 87 -20.29 30.31 9.46
C ARG A 87 -19.32 31.46 9.23
N ASP A 88 -19.79 32.67 9.58
CA ASP A 88 -18.98 33.89 9.67
C ASP A 88 -18.26 34.17 8.33
N VAL A 89 -19.06 34.31 7.27
CA VAL A 89 -18.58 34.74 5.95
C VAL A 89 -18.40 36.24 5.92
N ASP A 90 -17.20 36.69 5.55
CA ASP A 90 -16.93 38.11 5.33
C ASP A 90 -17.42 38.55 3.95
N TYR A 91 -18.68 38.94 3.90
CA TYR A 91 -19.29 39.47 2.68
C TYR A 91 -18.68 40.81 2.25
N MET A 92 -18.09 41.59 3.16
CA MET A 92 -17.53 42.90 2.83
C MET A 92 -16.23 42.72 2.05
N ASP A 93 -15.33 41.88 2.54
CA ASP A 93 -14.09 41.55 1.83
C ASP A 93 -14.36 40.95 0.44
N PHE A 94 -15.39 40.12 0.32
CA PHE A 94 -15.77 39.56 -0.98
C PHE A 94 -16.23 40.64 -1.96
N ILE A 95 -17.08 41.57 -1.51
CA ILE A 95 -17.64 42.64 -2.36
C ILE A 95 -16.56 43.66 -2.76
N PHE A 96 -15.65 44.03 -1.85
CA PHE A 96 -14.69 45.11 -2.08
C PHE A 96 -13.31 44.66 -2.56
N SER A 97 -12.93 43.41 -2.28
CA SER A 97 -11.59 42.89 -2.54
C SER A 97 -11.58 41.57 -3.33
N ASN A 98 -12.75 40.99 -3.64
CA ASN A 98 -12.87 39.70 -4.35
C ASN A 98 -12.15 38.53 -3.63
N ILE A 99 -12.05 38.65 -2.29
CA ILE A 99 -11.48 37.64 -1.39
C ILE A 99 -12.63 37.11 -0.53
N LEU A 100 -12.84 35.80 -0.53
CA LEU A 100 -13.88 35.16 0.28
C LEU A 100 -13.24 34.56 1.54
N ASN A 101 -13.38 35.27 2.66
CA ASN A 101 -12.95 34.79 3.97
C ASN A 101 -14.12 34.09 4.69
N ILE A 102 -13.89 32.87 5.15
CA ILE A 102 -14.87 32.04 5.84
C ILE A 102 -14.22 31.49 7.10
N LYS A 103 -14.88 31.62 8.25
CA LYS A 103 -14.33 31.05 9.49
C LYS A 103 -14.47 29.53 9.56
N GLU A 104 -15.62 29.00 9.17
CA GLU A 104 -15.89 27.58 9.33
C GLU A 104 -16.84 27.05 8.25
N VAL A 105 -16.51 25.87 7.73
CA VAL A 105 -17.38 25.06 6.88
C VAL A 105 -17.52 23.67 7.50
N ASP A 106 -18.74 23.32 7.91
CA ASP A 106 -19.09 21.98 8.40
C ASP A 106 -19.89 21.23 7.34
N LEU A 107 -19.46 20.02 6.99
CA LEU A 107 -20.18 19.10 6.10
C LEU A 107 -20.66 17.89 6.92
N ASP A 108 -21.99 17.72 7.02
CA ASP A 108 -22.60 16.64 7.79
C ASP A 108 -22.94 15.43 6.91
N ALA A 109 -22.37 14.28 7.28
CA ALA A 109 -22.58 12.97 6.70
C ALA A 109 -22.54 12.93 5.15
N PRO A 110 -21.48 13.45 4.49
CA PRO A 110 -21.38 13.40 3.04
C PRO A 110 -21.25 11.96 2.54
N LYS A 111 -22.12 11.59 1.60
CA LYS A 111 -22.14 10.28 0.94
C LYS A 111 -21.74 10.43 -0.51
N MET A 112 -20.53 10.00 -0.84
CA MET A 112 -19.98 10.10 -2.19
C MET A 112 -19.94 8.74 -2.90
N VAL A 113 -20.41 8.71 -4.14
CA VAL A 113 -20.22 7.57 -5.06
C VAL A 113 -19.64 8.10 -6.36
N TYR A 114 -18.40 7.70 -6.65
CA TYR A 114 -17.71 8.00 -7.90
C TYR A 114 -17.73 6.78 -8.82
N TYR A 115 -18.17 6.97 -10.07
CA TYR A 115 -18.19 5.94 -11.08
C TYR A 115 -16.96 6.08 -11.98
N LYS A 116 -15.98 5.22 -11.75
CA LYS A 116 -14.75 5.21 -12.54
C LYS A 116 -15.06 4.66 -13.92
N GLN A 117 -14.95 5.53 -14.91
CA GLN A 117 -14.96 5.13 -16.31
C GLN A 117 -13.64 4.46 -16.70
N GLY A 118 -13.62 3.76 -17.84
CA GLY A 118 -12.42 3.16 -18.42
C GLY A 118 -11.35 4.19 -18.85
N LYS A 119 -10.59 3.91 -19.91
CA LYS A 119 -9.51 4.81 -20.37
C LYS A 119 -10.07 6.13 -20.93
N LYS A 120 -10.21 7.17 -20.10
CA LYS A 120 -10.40 8.55 -20.56
C LYS A 120 -9.07 9.09 -21.12
N LYS A 121 -9.15 9.89 -22.20
CA LYS A 121 -8.01 10.71 -22.63
C LYS A 121 -7.69 11.67 -21.47
N LYS A 122 -6.40 11.84 -21.13
CA LYS A 122 -5.98 12.87 -20.18
C LYS A 122 -6.56 14.21 -20.66
N PRO A 123 -7.18 15.03 -19.79
CA PRO A 123 -7.61 16.36 -20.19
C PRO A 123 -6.40 17.12 -20.73
N SER A 124 -6.49 17.51 -21.99
CA SER A 124 -5.45 18.26 -22.70
C SER A 124 -5.76 19.74 -22.56
N GLY A 125 -5.21 20.34 -21.51
CA GLY A 125 -5.24 21.79 -21.30
C GLY A 125 -4.84 22.15 -19.86
N PRO A 126 -4.09 23.25 -19.64
CA PRO A 126 -3.93 23.81 -18.30
C PRO A 126 -5.30 24.20 -17.74
N TYR A 127 -5.48 24.03 -16.44
CA TYR A 127 -6.68 24.48 -15.74
C TYR A 127 -6.76 26.01 -15.89
N ASN A 128 -7.81 26.51 -16.56
CA ASN A 128 -8.05 27.95 -16.69
C ASN A 128 -8.59 28.49 -15.36
N ALA A 129 -7.70 28.67 -14.38
CA ALA A 129 -8.01 29.20 -13.04
C ALA A 129 -8.23 30.72 -13.00
N SER A 130 -7.98 31.43 -14.12
CA SER A 130 -7.61 32.85 -14.10
C SER A 130 -8.73 33.85 -13.70
N GLN A 131 -9.88 33.39 -13.19
CA GLN A 131 -11.02 34.25 -12.81
C GLN A 131 -11.76 33.83 -11.53
N SER A 132 -11.31 32.81 -10.78
CA SER A 132 -11.94 32.47 -9.49
C SER A 132 -11.52 33.45 -8.38
N PRO A 133 -12.41 33.78 -7.41
CA PRO A 133 -12.01 34.53 -6.24
C PRO A 133 -11.00 33.74 -5.41
N GLU A 134 -10.15 34.45 -4.66
CA GLU A 134 -9.36 33.84 -3.60
C GLU A 134 -10.30 33.38 -2.49
N ILE A 135 -10.11 32.16 -1.98
CA ILE A 135 -10.96 31.59 -0.93
C ILE A 135 -10.08 31.17 0.23
N ASN A 136 -10.34 31.74 1.40
CA ASN A 136 -9.65 31.41 2.65
C ASN A 136 -10.68 30.89 3.65
N ILE A 137 -10.44 29.70 4.20
CA ILE A 137 -11.31 29.03 5.15
C ILE A 137 -10.49 28.62 6.36
N ASN A 138 -10.76 29.23 7.53
CA ASN A 138 -9.97 28.94 8.72
C ASN A 138 -10.15 27.50 9.19
N ARG A 139 -11.35 26.93 9.06
CA ARG A 139 -11.64 25.55 9.46
C ARG A 139 -12.62 24.86 8.54
N VAL A 140 -12.29 23.64 8.12
CA VAL A 140 -13.19 22.74 7.40
C VAL A 140 -13.34 21.46 8.20
N ASN A 141 -14.57 21.09 8.56
CA ASN A 141 -14.88 19.83 9.22
C ASN A 141 -15.80 18.98 8.35
N ILE A 142 -15.46 17.70 8.25
CA ILE A 142 -16.34 16.67 7.71
C ILE A 142 -16.59 15.67 8.82
N GLU A 143 -17.85 15.45 9.14
CA GLU A 143 -18.27 14.47 10.14
C GLU A 143 -19.05 13.34 9.45
N ASP A 144 -18.74 12.10 9.84
CA ASP A 144 -19.43 10.87 9.42
C ASP A 144 -19.57 10.70 7.89
N GLY A 145 -18.54 11.06 7.14
CA GLY A 145 -18.52 10.91 5.68
C GLY A 145 -18.36 9.45 5.25
N ASN A 146 -18.91 9.09 4.09
CA ASN A 146 -18.67 7.80 3.45
C ASN A 146 -18.40 7.99 1.96
N ALA A 147 -17.51 7.16 1.40
CA ALA A 147 -17.15 7.26 0.00
C ALA A 147 -16.95 5.89 -0.64
N GLN A 148 -17.42 5.75 -1.88
CA GLN A 148 -17.24 4.56 -2.69
C GLN A 148 -16.79 4.93 -4.11
N VAL A 149 -15.93 4.09 -4.67
CA VAL A 149 -15.59 4.11 -6.09
C VAL A 149 -16.04 2.81 -6.72
N LEU A 150 -16.89 2.91 -7.73
CA LEU A 150 -17.42 1.78 -8.48
C LEU A 150 -16.86 1.79 -9.89
N ASP A 151 -16.59 0.61 -10.45
CA ASP A 151 -16.35 0.48 -11.88
C ASP A 151 -17.66 0.67 -12.64
N GLN A 152 -17.68 1.62 -13.58
CA GLN A 152 -18.92 1.99 -14.25
C GLN A 152 -19.51 0.88 -15.13
N GLN A 153 -18.68 -0.01 -15.68
CA GLN A 153 -19.13 -1.06 -16.61
C GLN A 153 -19.61 -2.31 -15.90
N THR A 154 -18.99 -2.64 -14.77
CA THR A 154 -19.21 -3.91 -14.05
C THR A 154 -19.93 -3.73 -12.73
N ASP A 155 -20.17 -2.48 -12.30
CA ASP A 155 -20.69 -2.10 -10.98
C ASP A 155 -19.87 -2.68 -9.81
N SER A 156 -18.60 -3.01 -10.08
CA SER A 156 -17.72 -3.64 -9.11
C SER A 156 -17.12 -2.60 -8.18
N LEU A 157 -17.21 -2.84 -6.87
CA LEU A 157 -16.59 -1.99 -5.86
C LEU A 157 -15.07 -2.00 -5.99
N LEU A 158 -14.45 -0.84 -6.28
CA LEU A 158 -13.01 -0.65 -6.40
C LEU A 158 -12.38 -0.13 -5.10
N PHE A 159 -13.05 0.81 -4.45
CA PHE A 159 -12.63 1.42 -3.18
C PHE A 159 -13.86 1.76 -2.35
N GLU A 160 -13.74 1.62 -1.03
CA GLU A 160 -14.74 2.04 -0.06
C GLU A 160 -14.05 2.57 1.19
N VAL A 161 -14.62 3.61 1.78
CA VAL A 161 -14.45 3.99 3.18
C VAL A 161 -15.83 4.17 3.77
N LYS A 162 -16.11 3.45 4.87
CA LYS A 162 -17.45 3.42 5.46
C LYS A 162 -17.74 4.67 6.26
N HIS A 163 -16.76 5.11 7.05
CA HIS A 163 -16.84 6.32 7.86
C HIS A 163 -15.50 7.04 7.76
N PHE A 164 -15.53 8.35 7.58
CA PHE A 164 -14.35 9.18 7.70
C PHE A 164 -14.72 10.51 8.34
N LYS A 165 -13.74 11.09 9.02
CA LYS A 165 -13.80 12.45 9.53
C LYS A 165 -12.54 13.17 9.07
N ILE A 166 -12.71 14.42 8.68
CA ILE A 166 -11.62 15.28 8.23
C ILE A 166 -11.76 16.59 8.96
N LYS A 167 -10.67 17.04 9.58
CA LYS A 167 -10.55 18.39 10.14
C LYS A 167 -9.34 19.04 9.49
N LEU A 168 -9.55 20.16 8.81
CA LEU A 168 -8.51 20.96 8.19
C LEU A 168 -8.50 22.34 8.81
N GLN A 169 -7.30 22.90 8.97
CA GLN A 169 -7.11 24.29 9.39
C GLN A 169 -6.41 25.10 8.29
N ASP A 170 -6.79 26.37 8.19
CA ASP A 170 -6.22 27.37 7.30
C ASP A 170 -6.15 26.90 5.84
N VAL A 171 -7.32 26.49 5.33
CA VAL A 171 -7.46 26.07 3.93
C VAL A 171 -7.50 27.31 3.05
N SER A 172 -6.54 27.44 2.14
CA SER A 172 -6.49 28.54 1.18
C SER A 172 -6.45 28.05 -0.25
N HIS A 173 -7.27 28.67 -1.09
CA HIS A 173 -7.26 28.50 -2.53
C HIS A 173 -6.89 29.83 -3.19
N THR A 174 -5.67 29.90 -3.72
CA THR A 174 -5.20 31.01 -4.53
C THR A 174 -5.19 30.58 -5.99
N PRO A 175 -5.88 31.26 -6.92
CA PRO A 175 -5.86 30.90 -8.33
C PRO A 175 -4.44 30.94 -8.90
N ASP A 176 -3.81 29.77 -9.03
CA ASP A 176 -2.47 29.64 -9.57
C ASP A 176 -2.49 28.68 -10.78
N VAL A 177 -2.08 29.21 -11.93
CA VAL A 177 -1.96 28.47 -13.20
C VAL A 177 -0.73 27.56 -13.25
N SER A 178 0.22 27.72 -12.32
CA SER A 178 1.46 26.95 -12.27
C SER A 178 1.36 25.65 -11.47
N HIS A 179 0.30 25.48 -10.67
CA HIS A 179 0.09 24.28 -9.85
C HIS A 179 -1.21 23.58 -10.24
N ARG A 180 -1.16 22.25 -10.34
CA ARG A 180 -2.32 21.43 -10.74
C ARG A 180 -3.46 21.43 -9.71
N ILE A 181 -3.15 21.61 -8.42
CA ILE A 181 -4.12 21.69 -7.31
C ILE A 181 -3.69 22.86 -6.42
N PRO A 182 -4.21 24.08 -6.65
CA PRO A 182 -3.82 25.24 -5.86
C PRO A 182 -4.66 25.33 -4.58
N VAL A 183 -4.50 24.34 -3.71
CA VAL A 183 -5.12 24.30 -2.37
C VAL A 183 -4.04 23.95 -1.37
N THR A 184 -3.87 24.79 -0.37
CA THR A 184 -2.94 24.57 0.75
C THR A 184 -3.70 24.53 2.07
N PHE A 185 -3.14 23.84 3.06
CA PHE A 185 -3.67 23.74 4.43
C PHE A 185 -2.50 23.58 5.40
N HIS A 186 -2.65 24.03 6.64
CA HIS A 186 -1.59 23.96 7.65
C HIS A 186 -1.66 22.63 8.42
N ASP A 187 -2.75 22.45 9.18
CA ASP A 187 -2.97 21.26 10.01
C ASP A 187 -4.11 20.41 9.46
N PHE A 188 -3.97 19.10 9.63
CA PHE A 188 -5.01 18.15 9.27
C PHE A 188 -5.08 16.98 10.24
N ASN A 189 -6.30 16.59 10.57
CA ASN A 189 -6.60 15.38 11.32
C ASN A 189 -7.63 14.57 10.52
N ILE A 190 -7.26 13.35 10.15
CA ILE A 190 -8.08 12.47 9.32
C ILE A 190 -8.24 11.13 10.03
N THR A 191 -9.47 10.74 10.31
CA THR A 191 -9.81 9.40 10.79
C THR A 191 -10.64 8.69 9.74
N ALA A 192 -10.37 7.42 9.47
CA ALA A 192 -11.19 6.62 8.57
C ALA A 192 -11.36 5.21 9.10
N ASP A 193 -12.59 4.69 9.01
CA ASP A 193 -12.97 3.36 9.45
C ASP A 193 -13.51 2.51 8.30
N GLY A 194 -13.13 1.23 8.32
CA GLY A 194 -13.62 0.23 7.38
C GLY A 194 -13.24 0.53 5.93
N VAL A 195 -11.95 0.80 5.67
CA VAL A 195 -11.43 1.03 4.33
C VAL A 195 -11.28 -0.30 3.59
N ARG A 196 -11.69 -0.33 2.32
CA ARG A 196 -11.54 -1.48 1.43
C ARG A 196 -11.01 -1.02 0.09
N LEU A 197 -10.04 -1.75 -0.46
CA LEU A 197 -9.44 -1.45 -1.76
C LEU A 197 -9.19 -2.74 -2.53
N ASN A 198 -9.69 -2.82 -3.76
CA ASN A 198 -9.33 -3.92 -4.66
C ASN A 198 -7.88 -3.76 -5.13
N VAL A 199 -7.10 -4.83 -5.00
CA VAL A 199 -5.72 -4.90 -5.45
C VAL A 199 -5.64 -5.93 -6.58
N GLY A 200 -5.73 -5.42 -7.81
CA GLY A 200 -5.84 -6.26 -8.99
C GLY A 200 -7.17 -7.04 -9.03
N ASN A 201 -7.14 -8.22 -9.65
CA ASN A 201 -8.38 -8.96 -9.98
C ASN A 201 -8.83 -9.96 -8.92
N PHE A 202 -7.98 -10.31 -7.95
CA PHE A 202 -8.24 -11.41 -7.02
C PHE A 202 -8.04 -11.04 -5.55
N ASP A 203 -7.31 -9.96 -5.27
CA ASP A 203 -6.89 -9.61 -3.93
C ASP A 203 -7.62 -8.33 -3.47
N ARG A 204 -7.86 -8.23 -2.17
CA ARG A 204 -8.48 -7.06 -1.56
C ARG A 204 -7.78 -6.72 -0.25
N LEU A 205 -7.51 -5.44 -0.09
CA LEU A 205 -7.01 -4.84 1.13
C LEU A 205 -8.21 -4.38 1.97
N PHE A 206 -8.16 -4.70 3.26
CA PHE A 206 -9.09 -4.23 4.29
C PHE A 206 -8.27 -3.54 5.37
N ILE A 207 -8.75 -2.41 5.86
CA ILE A 207 -8.16 -1.70 6.99
C ILE A 207 -9.31 -1.30 7.91
N ASP A 208 -9.22 -1.65 9.18
CA ASP A 208 -10.29 -1.32 10.13
C ASP A 208 -10.24 0.15 10.52
N ASN A 209 -9.06 0.70 10.83
CA ASN A 209 -8.91 2.09 11.26
C ASN A 209 -7.65 2.73 10.66
N VAL A 210 -7.77 3.98 10.25
CA VAL A 210 -6.68 4.87 9.85
C VAL A 210 -6.79 6.15 10.66
N HIS A 211 -5.68 6.60 11.23
CA HIS A 211 -5.54 7.91 11.86
C HIS A 211 -4.35 8.63 11.22
N ILE A 212 -4.55 9.88 10.81
CA ILE A 212 -3.50 10.73 10.27
C ILE A 212 -3.54 12.07 10.99
N GLU A 213 -2.43 12.43 11.62
CA GLU A 213 -2.28 13.65 12.41
C GLU A 213 -0.80 14.03 12.44
N ASP A 214 -0.47 15.30 12.21
CA ASP A 214 0.90 15.84 12.31
C ASP A 214 1.95 15.02 11.54
N GLN A 215 1.63 14.63 10.29
CA GLN A 215 2.49 13.80 9.43
C GLN A 215 2.80 12.40 9.99
N VAL A 216 2.04 11.94 10.97
CA VAL A 216 2.08 10.57 11.48
C VAL A 216 0.84 9.84 10.98
N VAL A 217 1.03 8.65 10.41
CA VAL A 217 -0.05 7.75 10.01
C VAL A 217 -0.03 6.53 10.91
N VAL A 218 -1.18 6.20 11.49
CA VAL A 218 -1.40 4.95 12.22
C VAL A 218 -2.52 4.18 11.53
N ILE A 219 -2.20 2.97 11.06
CA ILE A 219 -3.14 2.04 10.44
C ILE A 219 -3.26 0.83 11.37
N ASN A 220 -4.48 0.48 11.76
CA ASN A 220 -4.75 -0.68 12.61
C ASN A 220 -5.54 -1.75 11.86
N LYS A 221 -5.20 -3.01 12.12
CA LYS A 221 -5.85 -4.21 11.57
C LYS A 221 -5.93 -4.17 10.05
N LEU A 222 -4.76 -4.20 9.42
CA LEU A 222 -4.64 -4.33 7.97
C LEU A 222 -4.72 -5.82 7.58
N HIS A 223 -5.56 -6.14 6.60
CA HIS A 223 -5.73 -7.48 6.05
C HIS A 223 -5.69 -7.42 4.52
N LEU A 224 -4.62 -7.93 3.90
CA LEU A 224 -4.57 -8.17 2.46
C LEU A 224 -4.78 -9.65 2.19
N LYS A 225 -5.85 -10.00 1.47
CA LYS A 225 -6.15 -11.40 1.13
C LYS A 225 -6.61 -11.62 -0.29
N THR A 226 -6.30 -12.80 -0.81
CA THR A 226 -6.97 -13.35 -1.99
C THR A 226 -8.42 -13.69 -1.63
N MET A 227 -9.37 -13.19 -2.40
CA MET A 227 -10.81 -13.29 -2.11
C MET A 227 -11.37 -14.68 -2.35
N TYR A 228 -10.79 -15.43 -3.30
CA TYR A 228 -11.14 -16.83 -3.52
C TYR A 228 -10.40 -17.74 -2.54
N SER A 229 -11.08 -18.78 -2.06
CA SER A 229 -10.40 -19.85 -1.32
C SER A 229 -9.30 -20.49 -2.17
N LYS A 230 -8.27 -21.07 -1.53
CA LYS A 230 -7.16 -21.80 -2.18
C LYS A 230 -7.60 -22.76 -3.29
N LYS A 231 -8.70 -23.50 -3.09
CA LYS A 231 -9.23 -24.46 -4.09
C LYS A 231 -9.97 -23.76 -5.22
N GLU A 232 -10.70 -22.70 -4.91
CA GLU A 232 -11.49 -21.98 -5.91
C GLU A 232 -10.61 -21.13 -6.82
N LEU A 233 -9.57 -20.51 -6.26
CA LEU A 233 -8.58 -19.77 -7.02
C LEU A 233 -7.99 -20.63 -8.16
N SER A 234 -7.62 -21.88 -7.87
CA SER A 234 -7.06 -22.82 -8.86
C SER A 234 -8.00 -23.11 -10.04
N LYS A 235 -9.32 -22.87 -9.90
CA LYS A 235 -10.29 -23.03 -11.00
C LYS A 235 -10.41 -21.77 -11.88
N HIS A 236 -10.09 -20.60 -11.32
CA HIS A 236 -10.20 -19.31 -12.01
C HIS A 236 -8.92 -18.88 -12.73
N ILE A 237 -7.78 -19.50 -12.41
CA ILE A 237 -6.47 -19.12 -12.96
C ILE A 237 -6.00 -20.14 -14.02
N LYS A 238 -5.37 -19.63 -15.08
CA LYS A 238 -4.78 -20.47 -16.15
C LYS A 238 -3.35 -20.89 -15.82
N THR A 239 -2.62 -20.02 -15.13
CA THR A 239 -1.23 -20.23 -14.70
C THR A 239 -1.14 -20.01 -13.20
N GLU A 240 -0.16 -20.64 -12.56
CA GLU A 240 0.00 -20.58 -11.11
C GLU A 240 0.23 -19.15 -10.61
N ARG A 241 -0.36 -18.84 -9.46
CA ARG A 241 -0.08 -17.63 -8.69
C ARG A 241 -0.21 -17.92 -7.21
N ASP A 242 0.30 -17.02 -6.39
CA ASP A 242 0.11 -17.11 -4.95
C ASP A 242 -1.33 -16.77 -4.55
N HIS A 243 -1.82 -17.55 -3.59
CA HIS A 243 -2.90 -17.18 -2.70
C HIS A 243 -2.25 -16.51 -1.47
N LEU A 244 -2.67 -15.30 -1.16
CA LEU A 244 -2.12 -14.48 -0.08
C LEU A 244 -3.13 -14.34 1.06
N ASP A 245 -2.66 -14.48 2.29
CA ASP A 245 -3.36 -14.08 3.53
C ASP A 245 -2.35 -13.33 4.40
N LEU A 246 -2.39 -11.99 4.38
CA LEU A 246 -1.49 -11.10 5.12
C LEU A 246 -2.30 -10.31 6.14
N LYS A 247 -2.03 -10.53 7.42
CA LYS A 247 -2.63 -9.77 8.53
C LYS A 247 -1.55 -8.96 9.23
N LEU A 248 -1.88 -7.75 9.63
CA LEU A 248 -0.98 -6.85 10.34
C LEU A 248 -1.77 -6.14 11.43
N ASP A 249 -1.27 -6.18 12.65
CA ASP A 249 -1.94 -5.54 13.79
C ASP A 249 -1.88 -4.02 13.70
N SER A 250 -0.69 -3.47 13.47
CA SER A 250 -0.53 -2.04 13.25
C SER A 250 0.65 -1.71 12.31
N LEU A 251 0.47 -0.61 11.58
CA LEU A 251 1.47 0.08 10.78
C LEU A 251 1.55 1.53 11.26
N THR A 252 2.74 2.00 11.61
CA THR A 252 3.02 3.40 11.90
C THR A 252 3.98 3.96 10.87
N LEU A 253 3.70 5.16 10.35
CA LEU A 253 4.57 5.91 9.46
C LEU A 253 4.79 7.29 10.09
N ASP A 254 6.04 7.66 10.29
CA ASP A 254 6.43 8.93 10.90
C ASP A 254 7.01 9.87 9.85
N ASN A 255 6.67 11.16 9.98
CA ASN A 255 7.14 12.25 9.13
C ASN A 255 6.90 11.94 7.64
N ILE A 256 5.64 11.65 7.31
CA ILE A 256 5.21 11.40 5.93
C ILE A 256 5.21 12.69 5.11
N ASP A 257 5.61 12.59 3.85
CA ASP A 257 5.44 13.65 2.85
C ASP A 257 5.04 13.00 1.52
N PHE A 258 4.12 13.63 0.80
CA PHE A 258 3.63 13.14 -0.47
C PHE A 258 3.11 14.28 -1.32
N GLY A 259 3.18 14.10 -2.63
CA GLY A 259 2.73 15.12 -3.56
C GLY A 259 3.08 14.77 -4.99
N TYR A 260 3.23 15.80 -5.83
CA TYR A 260 3.62 15.65 -7.22
C TYR A 260 4.84 16.53 -7.53
N LYS A 261 5.86 15.94 -8.15
CA LYS A 261 6.97 16.68 -8.75
C LYS A 261 6.62 17.05 -10.19
N ASN A 262 6.84 18.32 -10.54
CA ASN A 262 6.53 18.86 -11.87
C ASN A 262 5.12 18.47 -12.35
N ASP A 263 4.14 18.46 -11.44
CA ASP A 263 2.73 18.10 -11.66
C ASP A 263 2.45 16.71 -12.31
N THR A 264 3.47 15.85 -12.40
CA THR A 264 3.40 14.62 -13.21
C THR A 264 3.80 13.36 -12.47
N ILE A 265 4.86 13.43 -11.65
CA ILE A 265 5.40 12.26 -10.96
C ILE A 265 4.96 12.35 -9.50
N PHE A 266 4.10 11.43 -9.08
CA PHE A 266 3.75 11.29 -7.67
C PHE A 266 4.99 10.93 -6.86
N TYR A 267 5.14 11.48 -5.66
CA TYR A 267 6.16 11.06 -4.72
C TYR A 267 5.54 10.75 -3.36
N PHE A 268 6.15 9.82 -2.64
CA PHE A 268 5.84 9.49 -1.26
C PHE A 268 7.15 9.23 -0.49
N SER A 269 7.28 9.84 0.68
CA SER A 269 8.41 9.65 1.57
C SER A 269 7.98 9.50 3.03
N THR A 270 8.83 8.83 3.81
CA THR A 270 8.69 8.70 5.27
C THR A 270 10.04 8.40 5.90
N GLN A 271 10.30 8.99 7.07
CA GLN A 271 11.58 8.82 7.77
C GLN A 271 11.64 7.52 8.55
N LYS A 272 10.53 7.12 9.16
CA LYS A 272 10.47 5.88 9.94
C LYS A 272 9.13 5.19 9.74
N SER A 273 9.18 3.88 9.56
CA SER A 273 8.00 3.05 9.40
C SER A 273 8.13 1.80 10.25
N LYS A 274 7.03 1.33 10.83
CA LYS A 274 7.04 0.18 11.72
C LYS A 274 5.82 -0.71 11.56
N LEU A 275 6.06 -2.01 11.37
CA LEU A 275 5.05 -3.05 11.20
C LEU A 275 5.10 -3.95 12.44
N HIS A 276 3.96 -4.08 13.13
CA HIS A 276 3.82 -4.93 14.31
C HIS A 276 2.96 -6.15 14.03
N HIS A 277 3.47 -7.33 14.40
CA HIS A 277 2.79 -8.63 14.30
C HIS A 277 2.23 -8.89 12.89
N LEU A 278 3.10 -8.82 11.88
CA LEU A 278 2.75 -9.29 10.54
C LEU A 278 2.60 -10.82 10.57
N ASP A 279 1.48 -11.36 10.12
CA ASP A 279 1.29 -12.78 9.83
C ASP A 279 0.99 -12.95 8.34
N LEU A 280 1.97 -13.47 7.61
CA LEU A 280 1.89 -13.71 6.17
C LEU A 280 1.85 -15.20 5.86
N GLU A 281 0.75 -15.67 5.28
CA GLU A 281 0.66 -16.98 4.63
C GLU A 281 0.62 -16.82 3.11
N VAL A 282 1.58 -17.47 2.45
CA VAL A 282 1.64 -17.60 1.01
C VAL A 282 1.40 -19.07 0.66
N TYR A 283 0.40 -19.33 -0.18
CA TYR A 283 0.08 -20.67 -0.65
C TYR A 283 0.15 -20.75 -2.18
N ARG A 284 0.83 -21.78 -2.69
CA ARG A 284 0.95 -22.05 -4.12
C ARG A 284 0.40 -23.44 -4.46
N ASP A 285 -0.52 -23.51 -5.42
CA ASP A 285 -0.95 -24.77 -6.03
C ASP A 285 -0.08 -25.09 -7.24
N LYS A 286 0.88 -26.00 -7.09
CA LYS A 286 1.80 -26.44 -8.14
C LYS A 286 1.15 -27.41 -9.14
N LEU A 287 -0.13 -27.73 -8.97
CA LEU A 287 -0.91 -28.54 -9.92
C LEU A 287 -1.49 -27.70 -11.07
N VAL A 288 -1.52 -26.37 -10.92
CA VAL A 288 -1.81 -25.43 -12.00
C VAL A 288 -0.57 -25.28 -12.89
N ALA A 289 -0.76 -24.99 -14.18
CA ALA A 289 0.34 -24.80 -15.12
C ALA A 289 1.33 -23.73 -14.64
N ASP A 290 2.63 -23.96 -14.86
CA ASP A 290 3.68 -23.01 -14.47
C ASP A 290 3.48 -21.64 -15.14
N ASP A 291 3.78 -20.58 -14.40
CA ASP A 291 3.90 -19.22 -14.92
C ASP A 291 5.33 -19.00 -15.42
N HIS A 292 5.47 -18.72 -16.71
CA HIS A 292 6.76 -18.48 -17.37
C HIS A 292 7.10 -17.00 -17.52
N SER A 293 6.33 -16.10 -16.90
CA SER A 293 6.65 -14.68 -16.86
C SER A 293 7.97 -14.42 -16.12
N ILE A 294 8.72 -13.42 -16.57
CA ILE A 294 9.98 -13.04 -15.95
C ILE A 294 9.67 -12.40 -14.59
N LYS A 295 10.29 -12.94 -13.54
CA LYS A 295 10.28 -12.38 -12.18
C LYS A 295 11.50 -11.48 -12.03
N LEU A 296 11.24 -10.19 -11.80
CA LEU A 296 12.27 -9.16 -11.60
C LEU A 296 13.00 -9.38 -10.26
N LEU A 297 14.21 -8.81 -10.15
CA LEU A 297 14.89 -8.66 -8.85
C LEU A 297 14.39 -7.41 -8.13
N TYR A 298 14.54 -7.36 -6.80
CA TYR A 298 14.01 -6.26 -5.99
C TYR A 298 14.59 -4.88 -6.38
N SER A 299 15.87 -4.81 -6.77
CA SER A 299 16.50 -3.60 -7.31
C SER A 299 15.75 -3.07 -8.53
N GLN A 300 15.45 -3.93 -9.50
CA GLN A 300 14.70 -3.56 -10.69
C GLN A 300 13.24 -3.23 -10.36
N MET A 301 12.61 -3.99 -9.44
CA MET A 301 11.23 -3.70 -9.03
C MET A 301 11.08 -2.29 -8.45
N LEU A 302 12.05 -1.85 -7.62
CA LEU A 302 12.08 -0.49 -7.07
C LEU A 302 12.41 0.55 -8.15
N ARG A 303 13.46 0.31 -8.94
CA ARG A 303 13.88 1.22 -10.03
C ARG A 303 12.76 1.47 -11.05
N ASP A 304 11.97 0.45 -11.38
CA ASP A 304 10.96 0.52 -12.43
C ASP A 304 9.60 1.11 -11.97
N LEU A 305 9.47 1.47 -10.68
CA LEU A 305 8.30 2.16 -10.13
C LEU A 305 7.97 3.41 -10.95
N LYS A 306 6.66 3.72 -11.06
CA LYS A 306 6.15 4.87 -11.82
C LYS A 306 5.90 6.11 -10.96
N PHE A 307 6.44 6.09 -9.75
CA PHE A 307 6.37 7.15 -8.77
C PHE A 307 7.66 7.11 -7.95
N ASP A 308 7.96 8.21 -7.29
CA ASP A 308 9.12 8.35 -6.43
C ASP A 308 8.77 7.81 -5.03
N LEU A 309 9.49 6.80 -4.57
CA LEU A 309 9.36 6.21 -3.26
C LEU A 309 10.64 6.51 -2.47
N ASP A 310 10.49 6.99 -1.23
CA ASP A 310 11.60 7.21 -0.32
C ASP A 310 11.27 6.83 1.12
N VAL A 311 11.56 5.58 1.50
CA VAL A 311 11.41 5.09 2.89
C VAL A 311 12.79 4.93 3.51
N ALA A 312 13.13 5.84 4.43
CA ALA A 312 14.47 5.86 5.02
C ALA A 312 14.73 4.65 5.93
N GLU A 313 13.76 4.28 6.79
CA GLU A 313 13.85 3.10 7.65
C GLU A 313 12.48 2.41 7.83
N LEU A 314 12.47 1.09 7.68
CA LEU A 314 11.31 0.23 7.91
C LEU A 314 11.68 -0.90 8.88
N GLU A 315 11.00 -0.94 10.02
CA GLU A 315 11.11 -2.00 11.03
C GLU A 315 9.93 -2.98 10.91
N VAL A 316 10.21 -4.28 10.94
CA VAL A 316 9.22 -5.35 11.12
C VAL A 316 9.50 -6.00 12.46
N VAL A 317 8.49 -6.11 13.31
CA VAL A 317 8.64 -6.59 14.70
C VAL A 317 7.73 -7.79 14.96
N ASP A 318 8.32 -8.81 15.57
CA ASP A 318 7.65 -10.03 16.07
C ASP A 318 6.60 -10.61 15.12
N SER A 319 7.05 -11.03 13.95
CA SER A 319 6.18 -11.42 12.84
C SER A 319 6.33 -12.89 12.48
N ARG A 320 5.42 -13.40 11.64
CA ARG A 320 5.42 -14.75 11.09
C ARG A 320 5.29 -14.70 9.57
N ILE A 321 6.10 -15.51 8.90
CA ILE A 321 5.99 -15.73 7.45
C ILE A 321 5.92 -17.23 7.19
N SER A 322 4.95 -17.68 6.41
CA SER A 322 4.79 -19.08 6.01
C SER A 322 4.56 -19.22 4.51
N TYR A 323 5.19 -20.24 3.93
CA TYR A 323 5.06 -20.59 2.51
C TYR A 323 4.65 -22.06 2.39
N LYS A 324 3.56 -22.30 1.67
CA LYS A 324 2.96 -23.62 1.48
C LYS A 324 2.86 -23.97 0.01
N GLU A 325 3.28 -25.18 -0.36
CA GLU A 325 3.08 -25.70 -1.72
C GLU A 325 2.25 -26.97 -1.70
N ARG A 326 1.29 -27.04 -2.63
CA ARG A 326 0.55 -28.27 -2.93
C ARG A 326 1.01 -28.84 -4.25
N VAL A 327 1.60 -30.03 -4.22
CA VAL A 327 2.05 -30.76 -5.43
C VAL A 327 1.21 -32.01 -5.72
N ASN A 328 0.27 -32.35 -4.83
CA ASN A 328 -0.60 -33.53 -4.94
C ASN A 328 -1.95 -33.24 -4.29
N HIS A 329 -3.04 -33.75 -4.87
CA HIS A 329 -4.38 -33.54 -4.33
C HIS A 329 -4.63 -34.21 -2.97
N ARG A 330 -3.91 -35.29 -2.65
CA ARG A 330 -4.19 -36.20 -1.53
C ARG A 330 -3.28 -36.00 -0.31
N ILE A 331 -2.29 -35.13 -0.40
CA ILE A 331 -1.27 -34.93 0.64
C ILE A 331 -1.43 -33.52 1.21
N VAL A 332 -1.16 -33.37 2.50
CA VAL A 332 -1.06 -32.06 3.16
C VAL A 332 0.02 -31.24 2.46
N PRO A 333 -0.24 -29.96 2.11
CA PRO A 333 0.76 -29.09 1.51
C PRO A 333 2.04 -29.02 2.36
N GLY A 334 3.20 -29.09 1.71
CA GLY A 334 4.46 -28.89 2.40
C GLY A 334 4.64 -27.43 2.80
N GLU A 335 5.17 -27.17 3.99
CA GLU A 335 5.28 -25.82 4.56
C GLU A 335 6.71 -25.51 5.02
N ILE A 336 7.15 -24.29 4.72
CA ILE A 336 8.32 -23.65 5.32
C ILE A 336 7.84 -22.38 6.03
N PHE A 337 8.35 -22.10 7.21
CA PHE A 337 7.95 -20.91 7.94
C PHE A 337 9.07 -20.33 8.82
N PHE A 338 8.90 -19.06 9.17
CA PHE A 338 9.77 -18.25 9.98
C PHE A 338 8.91 -17.61 11.07
N THR A 339 9.22 -17.88 12.35
CA THR A 339 8.58 -17.28 13.52
C THR A 339 9.53 -16.25 14.16
N GLU A 340 9.02 -15.38 15.03
CA GLU A 340 9.79 -14.30 15.66
C GLU A 340 10.59 -13.49 14.62
N PHE A 341 9.97 -13.26 13.45
CA PHE A 341 10.59 -12.59 12.33
C PHE A 341 10.68 -11.09 12.63
N ASN A 342 11.89 -10.58 12.62
CA ASN A 342 12.19 -9.18 12.76
C ASN A 342 13.06 -8.74 11.58
N ALA A 343 12.83 -7.52 11.09
CA ALA A 343 13.64 -6.94 10.02
C ALA A 343 13.87 -5.45 10.24
N THR A 344 15.04 -4.99 9.82
CA THR A 344 15.33 -3.56 9.64
C THR A 344 15.76 -3.38 8.19
N MET A 345 15.02 -2.55 7.47
CA MET A 345 15.28 -2.21 6.09
C MET A 345 15.59 -0.73 6.01
N LYS A 346 16.65 -0.35 5.30
CA LYS A 346 17.06 1.04 5.13
C LYS A 346 17.08 1.41 3.67
N ASN A 347 16.71 2.65 3.38
CA ASN A 347 16.78 3.24 2.05
C ASN A 347 15.99 2.41 1.01
N ILE A 348 14.73 2.08 1.33
CA ILE A 348 13.81 1.47 0.36
C ILE A 348 13.30 2.61 -0.52
N SER A 349 14.08 2.88 -1.56
CA SER A 349 13.91 4.09 -2.36
C SER A 349 14.36 3.85 -3.80
N ASN A 350 13.76 4.60 -4.73
CA ASN A 350 14.20 4.68 -6.13
C ASN A 350 14.72 6.07 -6.50
N THR A 351 15.00 6.93 -5.51
CA THR A 351 15.37 8.34 -5.70
C THR A 351 16.79 8.66 -5.25
N TYR A 352 17.47 7.77 -4.52
CA TYR A 352 18.85 8.01 -4.07
C TYR A 352 19.86 7.96 -5.23
N PRO A 353 20.93 8.78 -5.18
CA PRO A 353 21.96 8.80 -6.22
C PRO A 353 22.85 7.55 -6.22
N GLU A 354 23.60 7.35 -7.30
CA GLU A 354 24.57 6.25 -7.42
C GLU A 354 25.51 6.17 -6.21
N GLY A 355 25.74 4.96 -5.70
CA GLY A 355 26.52 4.72 -4.48
C GLY A 355 25.67 4.58 -3.22
N GLY A 356 24.39 4.99 -3.25
CA GLY A 356 23.41 4.59 -2.24
C GLY A 356 23.09 3.09 -2.32
N LYS A 357 22.66 2.49 -1.21
CA LYS A 357 22.23 1.08 -1.17
C LYS A 357 20.97 0.93 -0.36
N THR A 358 20.11 0.02 -0.80
CA THR A 358 19.06 -0.54 0.04
C THR A 358 19.67 -1.67 0.87
N GLU A 359 19.52 -1.60 2.19
CA GLU A 359 20.00 -2.62 3.12
C GLU A 359 18.83 -3.31 3.81
N ILE A 360 18.90 -4.63 3.97
CA ILE A 360 17.86 -5.45 4.59
C ILE A 360 18.52 -6.43 5.55
N LYS A 361 18.29 -6.24 6.85
CA LYS A 361 18.79 -7.14 7.91
C LYS A 361 17.60 -7.84 8.54
N THR A 362 17.66 -9.15 8.67
CA THR A 362 16.58 -9.93 9.28
C THR A 362 17.09 -10.89 10.34
N THR A 363 16.24 -11.18 11.32
CA THR A 363 16.41 -12.25 12.30
C THR A 363 15.10 -13.00 12.47
N SER A 364 15.15 -14.34 12.54
CA SER A 364 13.95 -15.16 12.77
C SER A 364 14.31 -16.52 13.36
N LYS A 365 13.30 -17.24 13.85
CA LYS A 365 13.34 -18.68 14.09
C LYS A 365 12.85 -19.42 12.86
N PHE A 366 13.79 -20.01 12.12
CA PHE A 366 13.48 -20.88 11.00
C PHE A 366 12.89 -22.21 11.50
N MET A 367 11.71 -22.56 10.99
CA MET A 367 10.98 -23.78 11.36
C MET A 367 10.80 -23.95 12.88
N ASP A 368 10.57 -22.83 13.57
CA ASP A 368 10.40 -22.74 15.02
C ASP A 368 11.59 -23.23 15.86
N GLU A 369 12.78 -23.33 15.26
CA GLU A 369 13.93 -23.93 15.93
C GLU A 369 15.20 -23.10 15.75
N ALA A 370 15.64 -22.91 14.51
CA ALA A 370 16.98 -22.42 14.25
C ALA A 370 16.99 -20.90 14.09
N LEU A 371 17.80 -20.21 14.89
CA LEU A 371 18.04 -18.79 14.68
C LEU A 371 18.68 -18.58 13.30
N LEU A 372 17.98 -17.86 12.43
CA LEU A 372 18.45 -17.44 11.11
C LEU A 372 18.63 -15.93 11.13
N LYS A 373 19.85 -15.48 10.80
CA LYS A 373 20.15 -14.07 10.54
C LYS A 373 20.50 -13.90 9.06
N THR A 374 19.97 -12.88 8.42
CA THR A 374 20.32 -12.56 7.03
C THR A 374 20.66 -11.09 6.87
N ASP A 375 21.50 -10.80 5.90
CA ASP A 375 21.86 -9.44 5.49
C ASP A 375 21.85 -9.41 3.95
N CYS A 376 21.10 -8.47 3.38
CA CYS A 376 20.96 -8.29 1.94
C CYS A 376 21.17 -6.83 1.59
N GLU A 377 22.01 -6.57 0.58
CA GLU A 377 22.20 -5.23 0.04
C GLU A 377 22.15 -5.24 -1.48
N PHE A 378 21.60 -4.17 -2.06
CA PHE A 378 21.64 -3.89 -3.49
C PHE A 378 21.54 -2.39 -3.75
N ASP A 379 21.94 -1.96 -4.94
CA ASP A 379 21.83 -0.58 -5.41
C ASP A 379 20.79 -0.53 -6.56
N VAL A 380 19.75 0.30 -6.42
CA VAL A 380 18.72 0.47 -7.45
C VAL A 380 19.26 1.09 -8.74
N ASN A 381 20.34 1.87 -8.67
CA ASN A 381 21.01 2.46 -9.83
C ASN A 381 21.86 1.43 -10.60
N ASN A 382 22.14 0.27 -10.00
CA ASN A 382 22.86 -0.80 -10.67
C ASN A 382 21.97 -1.54 -11.68
N VAL A 383 22.15 -1.23 -12.96
CA VAL A 383 21.40 -1.85 -14.07
C VAL A 383 21.69 -3.34 -14.31
N TYR A 384 22.74 -3.89 -13.67
CA TYR A 384 23.01 -5.33 -13.68
C TYR A 384 22.30 -6.08 -12.54
N ASP A 385 21.58 -5.34 -11.69
CA ASP A 385 20.86 -5.84 -10.52
C ASP A 385 21.76 -6.67 -9.60
N ARG A 386 22.94 -6.12 -9.30
CA ARG A 386 23.86 -6.76 -8.36
C ARG A 386 23.27 -6.72 -6.95
N PHE A 387 23.36 -7.85 -6.26
CA PHE A 387 22.99 -7.96 -4.86
C PHE A 387 23.99 -8.86 -4.11
N LEU A 388 24.16 -8.58 -2.83
CA LEU A 388 24.91 -9.41 -1.90
C LEU A 388 23.94 -9.93 -0.85
N PHE A 389 23.87 -11.25 -0.68
CA PHE A 389 22.99 -11.89 0.31
C PHE A 389 23.81 -12.80 1.22
N LYS A 390 23.81 -12.52 2.52
CA LYS A 390 24.51 -13.29 3.55
C LYS A 390 23.49 -13.97 4.45
N GLY A 391 23.77 -15.20 4.84
CA GLY A 391 22.95 -15.95 5.78
C GLY A 391 23.79 -16.65 6.84
N ASN A 392 23.29 -16.66 8.07
CA ASN A 392 23.83 -17.41 9.20
C ASN A 392 22.69 -18.19 9.87
N LEU A 393 22.71 -19.51 9.70
CA LEU A 393 21.80 -20.44 10.35
C LEU A 393 22.50 -21.09 11.54
N GLY A 394 21.86 -20.98 12.71
CA GLY A 394 22.28 -21.67 13.93
C GLY A 394 22.03 -23.17 13.92
N LYS A 395 21.97 -23.78 15.11
CA LYS A 395 21.73 -25.21 15.26
C LYS A 395 20.34 -25.56 14.73
N PHE A 396 20.28 -26.55 13.84
CA PHE A 396 19.06 -26.96 13.18
C PHE A 396 19.02 -28.49 13.01
N HIS A 397 17.93 -29.12 13.43
CA HIS A 397 17.69 -30.53 13.15
C HIS A 397 17.07 -30.66 11.77
N ALA A 398 17.81 -31.27 10.84
CA ALA A 398 17.41 -31.36 9.43
C ALA A 398 16.09 -32.13 9.23
N VAL A 399 15.64 -32.89 10.24
CA VAL A 399 14.33 -33.54 10.26
C VAL A 399 13.17 -32.56 10.15
N ASN A 400 13.31 -31.33 10.66
CA ASN A 400 12.26 -30.32 10.62
C ASN A 400 11.95 -29.86 9.19
N MET A 401 12.90 -29.99 8.26
CA MET A 401 12.63 -29.74 6.83
C MET A 401 11.73 -30.77 6.17
N ASN A 402 11.50 -31.92 6.79
CA ASN A 402 10.66 -32.95 6.22
C ASN A 402 9.19 -32.52 6.11
N GLN A 403 8.75 -31.49 6.87
CA GLN A 403 7.43 -30.88 6.70
C GLN A 403 7.23 -30.32 5.30
N PHE A 404 8.30 -29.84 4.64
CA PHE A 404 8.26 -29.39 3.25
C PHE A 404 8.75 -30.46 2.27
N LEU A 405 9.90 -31.08 2.56
CA LEU A 405 10.61 -31.95 1.61
C LEU A 405 9.89 -33.27 1.32
N VAL A 406 9.24 -33.87 2.32
CA VAL A 406 8.55 -35.15 2.14
C VAL A 406 7.34 -35.00 1.22
N PRO A 407 6.35 -34.13 1.50
CA PRO A 407 5.18 -34.01 0.63
C PRO A 407 5.50 -33.43 -0.74
N ASN A 408 6.51 -32.57 -0.87
CA ASN A 408 6.79 -31.85 -2.12
C ASN A 408 7.81 -32.54 -3.02
N LEU A 409 8.81 -33.22 -2.43
CA LEU A 409 9.93 -33.80 -3.16
C LEU A 409 10.08 -35.31 -2.91
N ASN A 410 9.34 -35.93 -1.99
CA ASN A 410 9.59 -37.31 -1.54
C ASN A 410 11.04 -37.52 -1.07
N VAL A 411 11.61 -36.50 -0.42
CA VAL A 411 12.97 -36.53 0.13
C VAL A 411 12.89 -36.38 1.64
N LYS A 412 13.68 -37.19 2.35
CA LYS A 412 13.77 -37.15 3.81
C LYS A 412 15.19 -36.84 4.26
N PHE A 413 15.32 -35.79 5.06
CA PHE A 413 16.56 -35.34 5.68
C PHE A 413 16.62 -35.81 7.15
N LYS A 414 17.84 -36.13 7.59
CA LYS A 414 18.22 -36.44 8.97
C LYS A 414 19.57 -35.80 9.30
N GLY A 415 19.90 -35.71 10.58
CA GLY A 415 21.15 -35.15 11.09
C GLY A 415 20.98 -33.74 11.66
N ILE A 416 22.09 -33.16 12.07
CA ILE A 416 22.15 -31.87 12.75
C ILE A 416 23.13 -30.97 12.00
N LEU A 417 22.65 -29.80 11.61
CA LEU A 417 23.49 -28.67 11.22
C LEU A 417 23.76 -27.88 12.50
N TYR A 418 25.02 -27.66 12.87
CA TYR A 418 25.36 -26.83 14.03
C TYR A 418 25.44 -25.36 13.65
N HIS A 419 26.09 -25.07 12.51
CA HIS A 419 26.18 -23.72 11.95
C HIS A 419 26.30 -23.81 10.44
N THR A 420 25.59 -22.96 9.72
CA THR A 420 25.76 -22.78 8.28
C THR A 420 25.87 -21.30 7.96
N TYR A 421 26.96 -20.93 7.31
CA TYR A 421 27.19 -19.57 6.82
C TYR A 421 27.26 -19.61 5.31
N PHE A 422 26.64 -18.64 4.66
CA PHE A 422 26.78 -18.47 3.23
C PHE A 422 26.77 -16.99 2.82
N THR A 423 27.50 -16.69 1.78
CA THR A 423 27.51 -15.40 1.09
C THR A 423 27.24 -15.67 -0.38
N ILE A 424 26.20 -15.04 -0.93
CA ILE A 424 25.81 -15.11 -2.33
C ILE A 424 26.05 -13.73 -2.93
N ASP A 425 26.90 -13.66 -3.95
CA ASP A 425 27.08 -12.48 -4.80
C ASP A 425 26.40 -12.78 -6.14
N GLY A 426 25.34 -12.04 -6.44
CA GLY A 426 24.45 -12.32 -7.55
C GLY A 426 24.16 -11.13 -8.45
N THR A 427 23.76 -11.44 -9.68
CA THR A 427 23.28 -10.50 -10.70
C THR A 427 21.89 -10.92 -11.17
N ALA A 428 21.31 -10.18 -12.11
CA ALA A 428 20.10 -10.58 -12.84
C ALA A 428 20.16 -11.98 -13.49
N ASN A 429 21.34 -12.55 -13.71
CA ASN A 429 21.50 -13.78 -14.53
C ASN A 429 22.19 -14.94 -13.80
N HIS A 430 23.21 -14.64 -13.01
CA HIS A 430 24.08 -15.64 -12.39
C HIS A 430 24.60 -15.15 -11.05
N SER A 431 25.12 -16.07 -10.25
CA SER A 431 25.71 -15.77 -8.96
C SER A 431 26.89 -16.67 -8.63
N SER A 432 27.60 -16.29 -7.58
CA SER A 432 28.56 -17.13 -6.88
C SER A 432 28.12 -17.31 -5.43
N ILE A 433 28.50 -18.43 -4.83
CA ILE A 433 28.25 -18.72 -3.41
C ILE A 433 29.52 -19.21 -2.74
N HIS A 434 29.79 -18.64 -1.58
CA HIS A 434 30.76 -19.13 -0.60
C HIS A 434 29.96 -19.68 0.57
N LEU A 435 30.07 -20.99 0.84
CA LEU A 435 29.32 -21.67 1.89
C LEU A 435 30.29 -22.41 2.81
N LYS A 436 30.06 -22.30 4.12
CA LYS A 436 30.71 -23.14 5.13
C LYS A 436 29.69 -23.69 6.11
N THR A 437 29.78 -24.96 6.44
CA THR A 437 28.81 -25.61 7.32
C THR A 437 29.46 -26.64 8.24
N LYS A 438 29.03 -26.64 9.50
CA LYS A 438 29.40 -27.64 10.50
C LYS A 438 28.19 -28.53 10.71
N PHE A 439 28.35 -29.83 10.53
CA PHE A 439 27.25 -30.78 10.64
C PHE A 439 27.68 -32.15 11.15
N ASP A 440 26.70 -32.88 11.66
CA ASP A 440 26.89 -34.26 12.10
C ASP A 440 25.66 -35.12 11.77
N GLY A 441 25.93 -36.36 11.36
CA GLY A 441 24.93 -37.34 10.98
C GLY A 441 24.00 -36.92 9.83
N LEU A 442 24.42 -35.99 8.96
CA LEU A 442 23.59 -35.58 7.83
C LEU A 442 23.40 -36.73 6.85
N HIS A 443 22.13 -37.00 6.54
CA HIS A 443 21.76 -38.05 5.60
C HIS A 443 20.50 -37.67 4.83
N VAL A 444 20.56 -37.84 3.52
CA VAL A 444 19.45 -37.61 2.60
C VAL A 444 18.99 -38.95 2.03
N SER A 445 17.70 -39.22 2.14
CA SER A 445 17.08 -40.43 1.61
C SER A 445 15.93 -40.08 0.66
N ILE A 446 15.87 -40.75 -0.48
CA ILE A 446 14.74 -40.66 -1.42
C ILE A 446 13.71 -41.70 -0.99
N LEU A 447 12.49 -41.24 -0.69
CA LEU A 447 11.38 -42.11 -0.35
C LEU A 447 10.85 -42.74 -1.65
N ARG A 448 11.11 -44.03 -1.87
CA ARG A 448 10.50 -44.78 -2.97
C ARG A 448 9.07 -45.16 -2.56
N ASN A 449 8.06 -44.54 -3.17
CA ASN A 449 6.74 -45.13 -3.44
C ASN A 449 5.82 -44.20 -4.23
N HIS A 450 5.69 -44.42 -5.54
CA HIS A 450 4.51 -45.01 -6.20
C HIS A 450 4.68 -44.91 -7.72
N LYS A 451 4.23 -45.95 -8.41
CA LYS A 451 4.28 -46.16 -9.86
C LYS A 451 3.62 -44.97 -10.57
N HIS A 452 4.22 -44.55 -11.69
CA HIS A 452 3.87 -43.41 -12.55
C HIS A 452 4.47 -42.05 -12.16
N HIS A 453 5.70 -41.78 -12.62
CA HIS A 453 6.01 -40.64 -13.49
C HIS A 453 7.46 -40.76 -13.99
N HIS A 454 7.63 -40.99 -15.30
CA HIS A 454 8.90 -41.26 -15.97
C HIS A 454 9.80 -40.02 -16.21
N LYS A 455 9.60 -38.90 -15.52
CA LYS A 455 10.54 -37.77 -15.59
C LYS A 455 11.57 -37.89 -14.46
N LYS A 456 12.82 -38.25 -14.81
CA LYS A 456 13.99 -38.05 -13.94
C LYS A 456 14.02 -36.58 -13.52
N ASN A 457 13.60 -36.28 -12.29
CA ASN A 457 13.64 -34.91 -11.79
C ASN A 457 15.09 -34.55 -11.46
N ARG A 458 15.73 -33.71 -12.27
CA ARG A 458 17.13 -33.28 -12.10
C ARG A 458 17.39 -32.72 -10.69
N VAL A 459 16.38 -32.11 -10.06
CA VAL A 459 16.44 -31.59 -8.69
C VAL A 459 16.57 -32.72 -7.66
N LEU A 460 15.81 -33.81 -7.80
CA LEU A 460 15.88 -34.97 -6.90
C LEU A 460 17.24 -35.66 -6.97
N SER A 461 17.76 -35.86 -8.19
CA SER A 461 19.08 -36.47 -8.38
C SER A 461 20.21 -35.61 -7.80
N ALA A 462 20.09 -34.28 -7.87
CA ALA A 462 21.08 -33.37 -7.30
C ALA A 462 21.09 -33.36 -5.77
N ILE A 463 19.90 -33.38 -5.15
CA ILE A 463 19.75 -33.37 -3.68
C ILE A 463 20.21 -34.68 -3.04
N ALA A 464 20.08 -35.81 -3.75
CA ALA A 464 20.52 -37.13 -3.26
C ALA A 464 22.05 -37.22 -3.02
N ASN A 465 22.83 -36.34 -3.65
CA ASN A 465 24.28 -36.29 -3.52
C ASN A 465 24.75 -35.28 -2.45
N ILE A 466 23.83 -34.58 -1.77
CA ILE A 466 24.18 -33.68 -0.67
C ILE A 466 24.78 -34.51 0.47
N PHE A 467 26.03 -34.20 0.83
CA PHE A 467 26.82 -34.81 1.89
C PHE A 467 26.97 -36.34 1.81
N VAL A 468 27.94 -36.77 0.98
CA VAL A 468 28.41 -38.16 0.98
C VAL A 468 29.12 -38.53 2.31
N SER A 469 29.70 -37.55 3.02
CA SER A 469 30.30 -37.73 4.34
C SER A 469 29.27 -37.59 5.45
N LYS A 470 29.38 -38.42 6.51
CA LYS A 470 28.48 -38.38 7.67
C LYS A 470 28.75 -37.21 8.62
N THR A 471 29.90 -36.53 8.51
CA THR A 471 30.32 -35.42 9.39
C THR A 471 31.17 -34.40 8.64
N SER A 472 31.16 -33.15 9.10
CA SER A 472 32.03 -32.07 8.63
C SER A 472 33.42 -32.04 9.27
N LYS A 473 33.69 -32.88 10.28
CA LYS A 473 35.02 -32.91 10.91
C LYS A 473 35.97 -33.83 10.14
N LYS A 474 36.98 -33.27 9.48
CA LYS A 474 38.12 -34.01 8.91
C LYS A 474 39.34 -33.08 8.84
N GLY A 475 40.47 -33.48 9.43
CA GLY A 475 41.63 -32.58 9.60
C GLY A 475 41.40 -31.52 10.68
N ASP A 476 42.00 -30.34 10.50
CA ASP A 476 42.02 -29.25 11.50
C ASP A 476 40.77 -28.35 11.46
N SER A 477 40.01 -28.33 10.35
CA SER A 477 38.78 -27.54 10.24
C SER A 477 37.55 -28.32 10.70
N PRO A 478 36.67 -27.73 11.54
CA PRO A 478 35.39 -28.33 11.87
C PRO A 478 34.30 -28.09 10.80
N PHE A 479 34.61 -27.34 9.73
CA PHE A 479 33.67 -26.95 8.69
C PHE A 479 33.95 -27.66 7.36
N ALA A 480 32.87 -28.05 6.68
CA ALA A 480 32.88 -28.34 5.26
C ALA A 480 32.64 -27.05 4.48
N GLU A 481 33.43 -26.79 3.45
CA GLU A 481 33.40 -25.54 2.69
C GLU A 481 33.18 -25.78 1.19
N ALA A 482 32.54 -24.81 0.53
CA ALA A 482 32.34 -24.78 -0.91
C ALA A 482 32.41 -23.36 -1.44
N VAL A 483 33.09 -23.20 -2.57
CA VAL A 483 33.02 -22.00 -3.41
C VAL A 483 32.52 -22.42 -4.78
N ARG A 484 31.39 -21.86 -5.23
CA ARG A 484 30.80 -22.14 -6.53
C ARG A 484 30.54 -20.85 -7.27
N HIS A 485 30.79 -20.88 -8.58
CA HIS A 485 30.56 -19.76 -9.49
C HIS A 485 29.56 -20.15 -10.57
N ASN A 486 28.97 -19.14 -11.21
CA ASN A 486 28.06 -19.26 -12.34
C ASN A 486 26.82 -20.12 -12.03
N VAL A 487 26.28 -20.00 -10.82
CA VAL A 487 24.97 -20.57 -10.49
C VAL A 487 23.92 -19.80 -11.28
N LYS A 488 23.28 -20.46 -12.25
CA LYS A 488 22.35 -19.80 -13.18
C LYS A 488 20.99 -19.55 -12.53
N ARG A 489 20.47 -18.33 -12.66
CA ARG A 489 19.11 -17.98 -12.25
C ARG A 489 18.08 -18.56 -13.22
N ASP A 490 17.02 -19.14 -12.67
CA ASP A 490 15.77 -19.34 -13.39
C ASP A 490 14.92 -18.08 -13.23
N LYS A 491 14.85 -17.26 -14.30
CA LYS A 491 14.13 -15.98 -14.26
C LYS A 491 12.61 -16.14 -14.19
N THR A 492 12.08 -17.34 -14.41
CA THR A 492 10.64 -17.62 -14.27
C THR A 492 10.24 -17.93 -12.83
N LYS A 493 11.22 -18.07 -11.93
CA LYS A 493 11.02 -18.41 -10.51
C LYS A 493 11.39 -17.23 -9.60
N SER A 494 10.95 -17.31 -8.35
CA SER A 494 11.11 -16.23 -7.37
C SER A 494 12.58 -15.96 -7.00
N VAL A 495 12.85 -14.79 -6.41
CA VAL A 495 14.17 -14.47 -5.84
C VAL A 495 14.60 -15.50 -4.80
N PHE A 496 13.67 -15.97 -3.95
CA PHE A 496 13.93 -17.04 -2.99
C PHE A 496 14.33 -18.37 -3.64
N ASN A 497 13.77 -18.71 -4.81
CA ASN A 497 14.23 -19.88 -5.56
C ASN A 497 15.70 -19.71 -5.97
N PHE A 498 16.11 -18.52 -6.41
CA PHE A 498 17.49 -18.27 -6.79
C PHE A 498 18.46 -18.36 -5.59
N LEU A 499 18.07 -17.83 -4.44
CA LEU A 499 18.83 -17.99 -3.19
C LEU A 499 18.96 -19.49 -2.82
N TRP A 500 17.87 -20.24 -2.89
CA TRP A 500 17.87 -21.68 -2.65
C TRP A 500 18.78 -22.44 -3.62
N LEU A 501 18.76 -22.12 -4.92
CA LEU A 501 19.63 -22.76 -5.90
C LEU A 501 21.11 -22.62 -5.54
N ASN A 502 21.51 -21.45 -5.05
CA ASN A 502 22.86 -21.20 -4.56
C ASN A 502 23.18 -22.04 -3.33
N VAL A 503 22.36 -21.96 -2.28
CA VAL A 503 22.58 -22.74 -1.04
C VAL A 503 22.65 -24.24 -1.35
N LYS A 504 21.73 -24.75 -2.17
CA LYS A 504 21.74 -26.14 -2.63
C LYS A 504 23.05 -26.50 -3.33
N ASP A 505 23.52 -25.68 -4.26
CA ASP A 505 24.75 -25.95 -5.01
C ASP A 505 26.00 -25.94 -4.10
N GLY A 506 26.04 -25.03 -3.13
CA GLY A 506 27.04 -25.00 -2.07
C GLY A 506 27.03 -26.26 -1.20
N LEU A 507 25.85 -26.68 -0.73
CA LEU A 507 25.71 -27.90 0.10
C LEU A 507 26.10 -29.18 -0.64
N ILE A 508 25.80 -29.29 -1.95
CA ILE A 508 26.22 -30.46 -2.76
C ILE A 508 27.75 -30.57 -2.83
N HIS A 509 28.45 -29.44 -2.87
CA HIS A 509 29.90 -29.39 -3.12
C HIS A 509 30.73 -29.16 -1.88
N ALA A 510 30.09 -28.94 -0.72
CA ALA A 510 30.76 -28.72 0.54
C ALA A 510 31.55 -29.96 0.95
N LYS A 511 32.86 -29.76 1.12
CA LYS A 511 33.83 -30.79 1.48
C LYS A 511 34.80 -30.23 2.51
N ASN A 512 35.39 -31.13 3.30
CA ASN A 512 36.43 -30.80 4.26
C ASN A 512 37.80 -30.80 3.61
#